data_AF-T0PQ83-F1
#
_entry.id   AF-T0PQ83-F1
#
_cell.length_a   1.000
_cell.length_b   1.000
_cell.length_c   1.000
_cell.angle_alpha   90.00
_cell.angle_beta   90.00
_cell.angle_gamma   90.00
#
_symmetry.space_group_name_H-M   'P 1'
#
loop_
_entity.id
_entity.type
_entity.pdbx_description
1 polymer ?
#
loop_
_entity_poly.entity_id
_entity_poly.type
_entity_poly.pdbx_seq_one_letter_code
_entity_poly.pdbx_strand_id
1 'polypeptide(L)'
;MDSTVCSYSDLSDQQRVLVADGSCGTAATCLLDRNCAITIVMPVNATRFDLESHWLIGDLSRYPHDTLELAQLQSLTGLHTFFQLPVTLRALSLVNSTFQDPAPSEYFAADSLQVLQLPRAIESVTLHTCILQGNVRFPGLRNLQRLEVRRARFDDIWLRDVRDTLRHLVLDNIALTGWTKQSLSLPLHRLQTLELAGVRTSISQLDVSSELRYFACDDCDISSLIVDNTTYAALAALAPASPNATKGYRVSGIHQDASACAIEHGHVQILWRTSSVCIPDRSNTVDVYGGSYSFRRYPQYYVGGGVILFCVLFFAICIIRRGRRAVKSRRSADDDYLALTLGSSELDTLQMLQIDADAIVLCGTKPLASGAYGDVWRGIYAHTTVALKRVKTRHVSVG
;
A
#
# COMPACT_ATOMS: atom_id res chain seq x y z
N MET A 1 -27.61 23.76 27.76
CA MET A 1 -27.08 22.38 27.82
C MET A 1 -27.15 21.87 26.39
N ASP A 2 -26.05 22.02 25.66
CA ASP A 2 -25.97 21.64 24.26
C ASP A 2 -25.86 20.13 24.22
N SER A 3 -26.89 19.44 23.72
CA SER A 3 -26.87 17.99 23.57
C SER A 3 -25.77 17.66 22.57
N THR A 4 -24.62 17.19 23.06
CA THR A 4 -23.52 16.71 22.22
C THR A 4 -24.08 15.65 21.27
N VAL A 5 -24.19 16.01 20.00
CA VAL A 5 -24.69 15.12 18.95
C VAL A 5 -23.79 13.90 18.89
N CYS A 6 -24.37 12.71 19.05
CA CYS A 6 -23.64 11.46 18.99
C CYS A 6 -23.07 11.25 17.57
N SER A 7 -21.74 11.26 17.46
CA SER A 7 -21.03 11.04 16.20
C SER A 7 -21.35 9.68 15.59
N TYR A 8 -21.61 8.66 16.42
CA TYR A 8 -21.82 7.27 16.00
C TYR A 8 -23.31 6.89 15.88
N SER A 9 -24.18 7.87 15.61
CA SER A 9 -25.64 7.66 15.54
C SER A 9 -26.13 6.92 14.29
N ASP A 10 -25.23 6.72 13.32
CA ASP A 10 -25.42 5.94 12.10
C ASP A 10 -25.24 4.43 12.30
N LEU A 11 -24.76 3.98 13.46
CA LEU A 11 -24.71 2.56 13.81
C LEU A 11 -26.11 1.94 13.89
N SER A 12 -26.22 0.67 13.48
CA SER A 12 -27.43 -0.14 13.74
C SER A 12 -27.55 -0.52 15.23
N ASP A 13 -28.74 -0.94 15.66
CA ASP A 13 -29.01 -1.28 17.07
C ASP A 13 -28.12 -2.41 17.62
N GLN A 14 -27.64 -3.29 16.74
CA GLN A 14 -26.78 -4.42 17.10
C GLN A 14 -25.29 -4.08 17.01
N GLN A 15 -24.91 -3.00 16.33
CA GLN A 15 -23.51 -2.65 16.14
C GLN A 15 -22.94 -1.93 17.36
N ARG A 16 -21.65 -2.15 17.59
CA ARG A 16 -20.87 -1.42 18.58
C ARG A 16 -19.61 -0.89 17.91
N VAL A 17 -19.08 0.23 18.39
CA VAL A 17 -17.86 0.83 17.85
C VAL A 17 -16.81 0.98 18.94
N LEU A 18 -15.62 0.43 18.69
CA LEU A 18 -14.45 0.55 19.54
C LEU A 18 -13.80 1.91 19.26
N VAL A 19 -13.69 2.74 20.28
CA VAL A 19 -13.16 4.10 20.16
C VAL A 19 -12.22 4.44 21.32
N ALA A 20 -11.32 5.38 21.06
CA ALA A 20 -10.45 6.02 22.03
C ALA A 20 -10.46 7.54 21.76
N ASP A 21 -11.65 8.13 21.70
CA ASP A 21 -11.87 9.57 21.50
C ASP A 21 -12.47 10.21 22.77
N GLY A 22 -12.96 11.45 22.66
CA GLY A 22 -13.57 12.16 23.80
C GLY A 22 -14.85 11.53 24.34
N SER A 23 -15.47 10.61 23.61
CA SER A 23 -16.75 9.98 23.95
C SER A 23 -16.60 8.93 25.06
N CYS A 24 -15.38 8.43 25.32
CA CYS A 24 -15.13 7.48 26.41
C CYS A 24 -15.08 8.11 27.81
N GLY A 25 -15.31 9.42 27.93
CA GLY A 25 -15.24 10.12 29.21
C GLY A 25 -13.82 10.04 29.80
N THR A 26 -13.68 9.35 30.93
CA THR A 26 -12.39 9.14 31.60
C THR A 26 -11.69 7.83 31.20
N ALA A 27 -12.36 6.94 30.46
CA ALA A 27 -11.76 5.70 30.00
C ALA A 27 -10.83 5.95 28.81
N ALA A 28 -9.72 5.21 28.75
CA ALA A 28 -8.77 5.30 27.64
C ALA A 28 -9.34 4.74 26.33
N THR A 29 -10.15 3.70 26.41
CA THR A 29 -10.78 3.05 25.25
C THR A 29 -12.10 2.41 25.72
N CYS A 30 -13.12 2.46 24.88
CA CYS A 30 -14.45 1.95 25.22
C CYS A 30 -15.21 1.49 23.97
N LEU A 31 -16.27 0.72 24.18
CA LEU A 31 -17.26 0.40 23.16
C LEU A 31 -18.50 1.25 23.34
N LEU A 32 -18.92 1.90 22.26
CA LEU A 32 -20.13 2.69 22.21
C LEU A 32 -21.21 2.00 21.40
N ASP A 33 -22.47 2.29 21.74
CA ASP A 33 -23.62 2.03 20.88
C ASP A 33 -23.99 3.26 20.02
N ARG A 34 -25.07 3.14 19.26
CA ARG A 34 -25.61 4.23 18.42
C ARG A 34 -26.05 5.48 19.17
N ASN A 35 -26.26 5.40 20.49
CA ASN A 35 -26.62 6.54 21.32
C ASN A 35 -25.37 7.15 21.98
N CYS A 36 -24.17 6.70 21.60
CA CYS A 36 -22.90 7.03 22.24
C CYS A 36 -22.89 6.67 23.73
N ALA A 37 -23.73 5.72 24.15
CA ALA A 37 -23.68 5.19 25.50
C ALA A 37 -22.52 4.20 25.59
N ILE A 38 -21.71 4.33 26.64
CA ILE A 38 -20.62 3.39 26.92
C ILE A 38 -21.25 2.06 27.33
N THR A 39 -21.03 1.04 26.50
CA THR A 39 -21.51 -0.32 26.75
C THR A 39 -20.47 -1.16 27.47
N ILE A 40 -19.19 -0.98 27.12
CA ILE A 40 -18.05 -1.68 27.72
C ILE A 40 -16.89 -0.70 27.86
N VAL A 41 -16.23 -0.71 29.01
CA VAL A 41 -14.97 -0.01 29.25
C VAL A 41 -13.83 -1.01 29.10
N MET A 42 -12.85 -0.68 28.25
CA MET A 42 -11.70 -1.54 28.04
C MET A 42 -10.65 -1.36 29.15
N PRO A 43 -9.86 -2.39 29.48
CA PRO A 43 -8.73 -2.23 30.39
C PRO A 43 -7.76 -1.16 29.92
N VAL A 44 -7.27 -0.32 30.84
CA VAL A 44 -6.37 0.80 30.51
C VAL A 44 -5.10 0.35 29.78
N ASN A 45 -4.62 -0.85 30.07
CA ASN A 45 -3.41 -1.44 29.47
C ASN A 45 -3.72 -2.42 28.33
N ALA A 46 -4.94 -2.43 27.80
CA ALA A 46 -5.31 -3.30 26.70
C ALA A 46 -4.58 -2.86 25.42
N THR A 47 -3.75 -3.75 24.87
CA THR A 47 -3.11 -3.57 23.57
C THR A 47 -3.65 -4.46 22.47
N ARG A 48 -4.51 -5.42 22.84
CA ARG A 48 -5.15 -6.37 21.94
C ARG A 48 -6.66 -6.21 22.02
N PHE A 49 -7.31 -6.17 20.86
CA PHE A 49 -8.76 -6.18 20.73
C PHE A 49 -9.19 -7.32 19.79
N ASP A 50 -9.90 -8.30 20.34
CA ASP A 50 -10.56 -9.36 19.59
C ASP A 50 -11.95 -8.87 19.18
N LEU A 51 -12.14 -8.58 17.89
CA LEU A 51 -13.35 -7.92 17.38
C LEU A 51 -14.44 -8.95 17.10
N GLU A 52 -15.60 -8.76 17.71
CA GLU A 52 -16.79 -9.54 17.37
C GLU A 52 -17.37 -9.12 16.01
N SER A 53 -18.18 -9.98 15.39
CA SER A 53 -18.72 -9.75 14.04
C SER A 53 -19.58 -8.49 13.88
N HIS A 54 -20.05 -7.92 14.98
CA HIS A 54 -20.87 -6.70 15.01
C HIS A 54 -20.11 -5.48 15.55
N TRP A 55 -18.80 -5.62 15.81
CA TRP A 55 -17.95 -4.53 16.27
C TRP A 55 -17.30 -3.84 15.07
N LEU A 56 -17.25 -2.52 15.15
CA LEU A 56 -16.52 -1.66 14.24
C LEU A 56 -15.40 -0.97 14.99
N ILE A 57 -14.40 -0.49 14.28
CA ILE A 57 -13.37 0.41 14.81
C ILE A 57 -13.70 1.83 14.35
N GLY A 58 -13.78 2.75 15.30
CA GLY A 58 -13.96 4.18 15.07
C GLY A 58 -12.67 4.96 15.30
N ASP A 59 -12.79 6.13 15.91
CA ASP A 59 -11.67 7.01 16.15
C ASP A 59 -10.81 6.49 17.32
N LEU A 60 -9.58 6.04 17.02
CA LEU A 60 -8.57 5.64 17.99
C LEU A 60 -7.46 6.69 18.17
N SER A 61 -7.68 7.94 17.76
CA SER A 61 -6.65 8.99 17.74
C SER A 61 -6.03 9.30 19.11
N ARG A 62 -6.76 9.07 20.23
CA ARG A 62 -6.25 9.26 21.60
C ARG A 62 -5.91 7.96 22.31
N TYR A 63 -5.85 6.84 21.59
CA TYR A 63 -5.40 5.58 22.15
C TYR A 63 -3.96 5.73 22.71
N PRO A 64 -3.72 5.38 23.98
CA PRO A 64 -2.52 5.84 24.71
C PRO A 64 -1.26 5.03 24.42
N HIS A 65 -1.39 3.84 23.81
CA HIS A 65 -0.26 2.94 23.59
C HIS A 65 0.30 3.07 22.18
N ASP A 66 1.59 2.80 22.05
CA ASP A 66 2.32 2.76 20.78
C ASP A 66 2.20 1.41 20.06
N THR A 67 1.59 0.42 20.70
CA THR A 67 1.34 -0.92 20.15
C THR A 67 -0.14 -1.23 20.13
N LEU A 68 -0.60 -1.79 19.00
CA LEU A 68 -1.99 -2.17 18.79
C LEU A 68 -2.06 -3.50 18.05
N GLU A 69 -2.82 -4.44 18.60
CA GLU A 69 -3.17 -5.70 17.98
C GLU A 69 -4.68 -5.76 17.75
N LEU A 70 -5.07 -5.93 16.49
CA LEU A 70 -6.47 -6.07 16.07
C LEU A 70 -6.67 -7.47 15.52
N ALA A 71 -7.52 -8.24 16.19
CA ALA A 71 -7.88 -9.57 15.74
C ALA A 71 -9.29 -9.60 15.15
N GLN A 72 -9.49 -10.46 14.15
CA GLN A 72 -10.78 -10.69 13.50
C GLN A 72 -11.35 -9.45 12.78
N LEU A 73 -10.48 -8.54 12.34
CA LEU A 73 -10.89 -7.34 11.62
C LEU A 73 -11.33 -7.68 10.19
N GLN A 74 -12.50 -7.18 9.80
CA GLN A 74 -13.05 -7.30 8.44
C GLN A 74 -13.11 -5.90 7.80
N SER A 75 -12.41 -5.65 6.69
CA SER A 75 -12.30 -4.28 6.14
C SER A 75 -13.63 -3.68 5.67
N LEU A 76 -14.54 -4.50 5.12
CA LEU A 76 -15.82 -4.02 4.58
C LEU A 76 -16.85 -3.65 5.64
N THR A 77 -16.77 -4.25 6.82
CA THR A 77 -17.83 -4.21 7.84
C THR A 77 -17.33 -3.76 9.21
N GLY A 78 -16.03 -3.88 9.47
CA GLY A 78 -15.40 -3.61 10.76
C GLY A 78 -14.75 -2.24 10.88
N LEU A 79 -14.84 -1.37 9.87
CA LEU A 79 -14.30 -0.01 9.92
C LEU A 79 -15.43 1.01 9.83
N HIS A 80 -15.48 1.94 10.79
CA HIS A 80 -16.43 3.05 10.79
C HIS A 80 -15.92 4.20 9.90
N THR A 81 -16.81 5.11 9.48
CA THR A 81 -16.44 6.31 8.72
C THR A 81 -15.48 7.25 9.47
N PHE A 82 -15.44 7.17 10.80
CA PHE A 82 -14.52 7.93 11.67
C PHE A 82 -13.27 7.13 12.05
N PHE A 83 -13.03 5.99 11.40
CA PHE A 83 -11.85 5.18 11.67
C PHE A 83 -10.57 6.00 11.50
N GLN A 84 -9.77 6.08 12.57
CA GLN A 84 -8.47 6.73 12.58
C GLN A 84 -7.54 6.01 13.55
N LEU A 85 -6.31 5.72 13.11
CA LEU A 85 -5.27 5.18 13.99
C LEU A 85 -4.53 6.31 14.72
N PRO A 86 -4.00 6.07 15.92
CA PRO A 86 -3.22 7.05 16.66
C PRO A 86 -1.93 7.36 15.91
N VAL A 87 -1.61 8.65 15.77
CA VAL A 87 -0.40 9.11 15.05
C VAL A 87 0.90 8.69 15.74
N THR A 88 0.83 8.32 17.03
CA THR A 88 1.93 7.83 17.86
C THR A 88 2.18 6.33 17.70
N LEU A 89 1.34 5.59 16.96
CA LEU A 89 1.45 4.15 16.80
C LEU A 89 2.78 3.76 16.15
N ARG A 90 3.51 2.85 16.80
CA ARG A 90 4.80 2.31 16.35
C ARG A 90 4.69 0.86 15.89
N ALA A 91 3.82 0.06 16.50
CA ALA A 91 3.63 -1.33 16.11
C ALA A 91 2.14 -1.66 15.88
N LEU A 92 1.84 -2.26 14.74
CA LEU A 92 0.52 -2.78 14.40
C LEU A 92 0.60 -4.28 14.12
N SER A 93 -0.25 -5.05 14.78
CA SER A 93 -0.44 -6.48 14.53
C SER A 93 -1.88 -6.75 14.09
N LEU A 94 -2.05 -7.45 12.98
CA LEU A 94 -3.34 -7.88 12.46
C LEU A 94 -3.41 -9.40 12.53
N VAL A 95 -4.42 -9.93 13.21
CA VAL A 95 -4.52 -11.37 13.47
C VAL A 95 -5.86 -11.92 13.01
N ASN A 96 -5.83 -12.94 12.16
CA ASN A 96 -7.05 -13.57 11.64
C ASN A 96 -8.00 -12.54 10.97
N SER A 97 -7.43 -11.58 10.25
CA SER A 97 -8.14 -10.44 9.67
C SER A 97 -8.30 -10.59 8.15
N THR A 98 -9.40 -10.08 7.62
CA THR A 98 -9.74 -10.18 6.20
C THR A 98 -9.91 -8.78 5.58
N PHE A 99 -9.15 -8.50 4.53
CA PHE A 99 -9.21 -7.25 3.78
C PHE A 99 -9.66 -7.54 2.37
N GLN A 100 -10.87 -7.11 2.05
CA GLN A 100 -11.45 -7.24 0.72
C GLN A 100 -11.41 -5.90 0.00
N ASP A 101 -11.12 -5.94 -1.30
CA ASP A 101 -11.21 -4.79 -2.18
C ASP A 101 -12.70 -4.52 -2.46
N PRO A 102 -13.24 -3.33 -2.11
CA PRO A 102 -14.64 -3.02 -2.33
C PRO A 102 -15.05 -2.99 -3.81
N ALA A 103 -14.09 -2.92 -4.75
CA ALA A 103 -14.39 -3.14 -6.17
C ALA A 103 -13.14 -3.62 -6.91
N PRO A 104 -13.11 -4.84 -7.46
CA PRO A 104 -12.02 -5.28 -8.32
C PRO A 104 -12.04 -4.42 -9.58
N SER A 105 -11.33 -3.30 -9.55
CA SER A 105 -11.12 -2.51 -10.75
C SER A 105 -10.22 -3.36 -11.65
N GLU A 106 -10.73 -3.77 -12.82
CA GLU A 106 -10.03 -4.66 -13.76
C GLU A 106 -8.63 -4.16 -14.18
N TYR A 107 -8.27 -2.92 -13.83
CA TYR A 107 -7.07 -2.25 -14.33
C TYR A 107 -5.98 -1.98 -13.28
N PHE A 108 -6.29 -1.99 -11.97
CA PHE A 108 -5.29 -1.81 -10.93
C PHE A 108 -5.62 -2.68 -9.73
N ALA A 109 -4.71 -3.61 -9.41
CA ALA A 109 -4.80 -4.37 -8.17
C ALA A 109 -4.69 -3.39 -6.99
N ALA A 110 -5.80 -3.25 -6.26
CA ALA A 110 -5.90 -2.38 -5.10
C ALA A 110 -4.90 -2.79 -4.01
N ASP A 111 -4.49 -1.81 -3.22
CA ASP A 111 -3.64 -2.03 -2.05
C ASP A 111 -4.54 -2.34 -0.85
N SER A 112 -4.53 -3.60 -0.40
CA SER A 112 -5.47 -4.10 0.61
C SER A 112 -5.32 -3.39 1.96
N LEU A 113 -4.13 -2.87 2.26
CA LEU A 113 -3.84 -2.19 3.53
C LEU A 113 -4.06 -0.68 3.46
N GLN A 114 -4.31 -0.11 2.28
CA GLN A 114 -4.50 1.33 2.13
C GLN A 114 -5.72 1.84 2.92
N VAL A 115 -6.74 1.00 3.09
CA VAL A 115 -7.94 1.32 3.89
C VAL A 115 -7.62 1.65 5.35
N LEU A 116 -6.50 1.14 5.88
CA LEU A 116 -6.09 1.37 7.26
C LEU A 116 -5.40 2.73 7.49
N GLN A 117 -5.02 3.44 6.43
CA GLN A 117 -4.33 4.74 6.52
C GLN A 117 -3.18 4.71 7.57
N LEU A 118 -2.27 3.75 7.42
CA LEU A 118 -1.22 3.46 8.39
C LEU A 118 -0.38 4.71 8.74
N PRO A 119 -0.21 5.06 10.04
CA PRO A 119 0.62 6.18 10.46
C PRO A 119 2.07 6.07 10.00
N ARG A 120 2.67 7.19 9.57
CA ARG A 120 4.07 7.25 9.10
C ARG A 120 5.11 6.89 10.17
N ALA A 121 4.73 6.93 11.45
CA ALA A 121 5.58 6.59 12.58
C ALA A 121 5.72 5.07 12.80
N ILE A 122 4.95 4.24 12.08
CA ILE A 122 5.02 2.79 12.22
C ILE A 122 6.42 2.26 11.91
N GLU A 123 6.92 1.44 12.83
CA GLU A 123 8.22 0.78 12.81
C GLU A 123 8.08 -0.74 12.65
N SER A 124 6.96 -1.32 13.09
CA SER A 124 6.70 -2.76 13.03
C SER A 124 5.29 -3.07 12.55
N VAL A 125 5.18 -3.94 11.54
CA VAL A 125 3.90 -4.50 11.08
C VAL A 125 3.94 -6.02 11.15
N THR A 126 2.90 -6.62 11.74
CA THR A 126 2.73 -8.07 11.80
C THR A 126 1.38 -8.46 11.21
N LEU A 127 1.40 -9.41 10.27
CA LEU A 127 0.22 -9.97 9.63
C LEU A 127 0.21 -11.47 9.94
N HIS A 128 -0.77 -11.93 10.71
CA HIS A 128 -0.85 -13.32 11.16
C HIS A 128 -2.18 -13.95 10.76
N THR A 129 -2.15 -14.99 9.93
CA THR A 129 -3.38 -15.68 9.48
C THR A 129 -4.33 -14.72 8.76
N CYS A 130 -3.80 -13.75 8.00
CA CYS A 130 -4.60 -12.73 7.31
C CYS A 130 -4.95 -13.14 5.87
N ILE A 131 -6.11 -12.71 5.39
CA ILE A 131 -6.52 -12.84 3.99
C ILE A 131 -6.66 -11.44 3.40
N LEU A 132 -5.78 -11.07 2.48
CA LEU A 132 -5.76 -9.78 1.81
C LEU A 132 -6.10 -10.02 0.33
N GLN A 133 -7.17 -9.41 -0.17
CA GLN A 133 -7.50 -9.44 -1.59
C GLN A 133 -6.81 -8.26 -2.26
N GLY A 134 -5.88 -8.53 -3.17
CA GLY A 134 -5.04 -7.51 -3.80
C GLY A 134 -3.58 -7.54 -3.35
N ASN A 135 -2.89 -6.45 -3.69
CA ASN A 135 -1.47 -6.28 -3.40
C ASN A 135 -1.28 -5.74 -1.98
N VAL A 136 -0.19 -6.12 -1.35
CA VAL A 136 0.26 -5.54 -0.08
C VAL A 136 1.34 -4.51 -0.37
N ARG A 137 1.05 -3.24 -0.10
CA ARG A 137 2.06 -2.17 -0.17
C ARG A 137 2.12 -1.39 1.14
N PHE A 138 3.19 -0.63 1.28
CA PHE A 138 3.49 0.15 2.48
C PHE A 138 3.81 1.61 2.12
N PRO A 139 2.89 2.32 1.44
CA PRO A 139 3.17 3.65 0.93
C PRO A 139 3.46 4.61 2.07
N GLY A 140 4.60 5.31 1.97
CA GLY A 140 4.96 6.36 2.93
C GLY A 140 5.44 5.88 4.31
N LEU A 141 5.59 4.58 4.55
CA LEU A 141 6.09 4.03 5.82
C LEU A 141 7.62 4.05 5.91
N ARG A 142 8.19 5.26 5.94
CA ARG A 142 9.65 5.49 5.94
C ARG A 142 10.38 5.08 7.22
N ASN A 143 9.66 4.64 8.24
CA ASN A 143 10.23 4.16 9.50
C ASN A 143 10.07 2.66 9.70
N LEU A 144 9.45 1.94 8.75
CA LEU A 144 9.20 0.51 8.89
C LEU A 144 10.54 -0.25 8.91
N GLN A 145 10.83 -0.88 10.04
CA GLN A 145 12.05 -1.65 10.29
C GLN A 145 11.78 -3.15 10.39
N ARG A 146 10.58 -3.54 10.86
CA ARG A 146 10.19 -4.94 11.01
C ARG A 146 8.89 -5.21 10.26
N LEU A 147 8.92 -6.24 9.42
CA LEU A 147 7.75 -6.76 8.74
C LEU A 147 7.69 -8.27 8.95
N GLU A 148 6.62 -8.73 9.57
CA GLU A 148 6.36 -10.16 9.75
C GLU A 148 5.04 -10.53 9.08
N VAL A 149 5.09 -11.50 8.17
CA VAL A 149 3.93 -12.00 7.45
C VAL A 149 3.89 -13.50 7.60
N ARG A 150 2.91 -13.99 8.35
CA ARG A 150 2.79 -15.41 8.73
C ARG A 150 1.42 -15.94 8.37
N ARG A 151 1.39 -17.08 7.68
CA ARG A 151 0.16 -17.78 7.25
C ARG A 151 -0.82 -16.85 6.54
N ALA A 152 -0.31 -15.93 5.74
CA ALA A 152 -1.12 -14.91 5.09
C ALA A 152 -1.32 -15.25 3.60
N ARG A 153 -2.45 -14.81 3.06
CA ARG A 153 -2.80 -14.94 1.65
C ARG A 153 -2.98 -13.56 1.04
N PHE A 154 -2.32 -13.30 -0.09
CA PHE A 154 -2.40 -12.04 -0.83
C PHE A 154 -2.02 -12.24 -2.29
N ASP A 155 -2.28 -11.29 -3.17
CA ASP A 155 -1.95 -11.46 -4.58
C ASP A 155 -0.46 -11.24 -4.85
N ASP A 156 0.11 -10.16 -4.29
CA ASP A 156 1.52 -9.81 -4.39
C ASP A 156 1.96 -8.93 -3.20
N ILE A 157 3.26 -8.82 -2.94
CA ILE A 157 3.85 -7.96 -1.90
C ILE A 157 4.92 -7.03 -2.46
N TRP A 158 4.73 -5.72 -2.29
CA TRP A 158 5.58 -4.70 -2.89
C TRP A 158 6.37 -4.00 -1.79
N LEU A 159 7.63 -4.39 -1.63
CA LEU A 159 8.52 -3.85 -0.60
C LEU A 159 9.34 -2.63 -1.06
N ARG A 160 9.04 -2.06 -2.23
CA ARG A 160 9.80 -0.95 -2.81
C ARG A 160 9.83 0.28 -1.91
N ASP A 161 8.72 0.58 -1.23
CA ASP A 161 8.59 1.79 -0.39
C ASP A 161 9.38 1.70 0.92
N VAL A 162 9.74 0.49 1.35
CA VAL A 162 10.38 0.21 2.65
C VAL A 162 11.78 -0.40 2.50
N ARG A 163 12.28 -0.47 1.27
CA ARG A 163 13.55 -1.13 0.93
C ARG A 163 14.78 -0.61 1.68
N ASP A 164 14.77 0.69 1.99
CA ASP A 164 15.91 1.41 2.58
C ASP A 164 15.82 1.50 4.12
N THR A 165 14.75 0.95 4.70
CA THR A 165 14.43 1.07 6.14
C THR A 165 14.24 -0.28 6.80
N LEU A 166 13.77 -1.28 6.05
CA LEU A 166 13.48 -2.61 6.55
C LEU A 166 14.75 -3.35 6.96
N ARG A 167 14.81 -3.78 8.23
CA ARG A 167 15.93 -4.51 8.84
C ARG A 167 15.59 -5.96 9.13
N HIS A 168 14.32 -6.26 9.38
CA HIS A 168 13.84 -7.59 9.71
C HIS A 168 12.64 -7.93 8.84
N LEU A 169 12.75 -9.01 8.07
CA LEU A 169 11.66 -9.55 7.24
C LEU A 169 11.44 -11.02 7.57
N VAL A 170 10.20 -11.37 7.93
CA VAL A 170 9.76 -12.76 8.11
C VAL A 170 8.62 -13.03 7.14
N LEU A 171 8.78 -14.03 6.28
CA LEU A 171 7.74 -14.56 5.39
C LEU A 171 7.55 -16.05 5.70
N ASP A 172 6.48 -16.39 6.41
CA ASP A 172 6.19 -17.73 6.90
C ASP A 172 4.87 -18.24 6.31
N ASN A 173 4.93 -19.32 5.53
CA ASN A 173 3.80 -20.02 4.93
C ASN A 173 2.82 -19.06 4.23
N ILE A 174 3.38 -18.21 3.37
CA ILE A 174 2.61 -17.26 2.56
C ILE A 174 2.06 -17.93 1.30
N ALA A 175 0.85 -17.54 0.91
CA ALA A 175 0.21 -18.02 -0.31
C ALA A 175 -0.09 -16.85 -1.25
N LEU A 176 0.64 -16.78 -2.38
CA LEU A 176 0.37 -15.82 -3.44
C LEU A 176 -0.79 -16.29 -4.31
N THR A 177 -1.80 -15.46 -4.53
CA THR A 177 -2.99 -15.81 -5.34
C THR A 177 -3.17 -15.05 -6.63
N GLY A 178 -2.22 -14.17 -6.95
CA GLY A 178 -2.19 -13.46 -8.22
C GLY A 178 -2.18 -14.42 -9.42
N TRP A 179 -2.85 -14.00 -10.49
CA TRP A 179 -3.08 -14.76 -11.74
C TRP A 179 -1.80 -15.10 -12.52
N THR A 180 -0.71 -14.41 -12.24
CA THR A 180 0.59 -14.67 -12.86
C THR A 180 1.47 -15.34 -11.84
N LYS A 181 2.17 -16.42 -12.22
CA LYS A 181 3.28 -17.02 -11.44
C LYS A 181 4.29 -15.92 -11.10
N GLN A 182 4.04 -15.20 -10.01
CA GLN A 182 4.85 -14.06 -9.60
C GLN A 182 5.96 -14.58 -8.73
N SER A 183 7.16 -14.28 -9.18
CA SER A 183 8.36 -14.41 -8.39
C SER A 183 8.44 -13.23 -7.42
N LEU A 184 8.91 -13.49 -6.20
CA LEU A 184 9.16 -12.45 -5.22
C LEU A 184 10.36 -11.60 -5.64
N SER A 185 10.22 -10.27 -5.54
CA SER A 185 11.31 -9.32 -5.67
C SER A 185 11.57 -8.69 -4.30
N LEU A 186 12.77 -8.89 -3.78
CA LEU A 186 13.20 -8.47 -2.45
C LEU A 186 14.43 -7.56 -2.55
N PRO A 187 14.28 -6.30 -3.04
CA PRO A 187 15.39 -5.37 -3.18
C PRO A 187 15.75 -4.70 -1.85
N LEU A 188 16.27 -5.44 -0.86
CA LEU A 188 16.34 -5.04 0.56
C LEU A 188 17.78 -4.85 1.06
N HIS A 189 18.47 -3.83 0.57
CA HIS A 189 19.90 -3.62 0.84
C HIS A 189 20.28 -3.46 2.33
N ARG A 190 19.36 -2.98 3.18
CA ARG A 190 19.61 -2.74 4.62
C ARG A 190 19.10 -3.86 5.54
N LEU A 191 18.69 -4.97 4.94
CA LEU A 191 18.14 -6.10 5.67
C LEU A 191 19.24 -6.78 6.50
N GLN A 192 18.95 -6.99 7.78
CA GLN A 192 19.83 -7.67 8.73
C GLN A 192 19.38 -9.09 9.02
N THR A 193 18.06 -9.33 8.93
CA THR A 193 17.43 -10.62 9.20
C THR A 193 16.41 -10.90 8.11
N LEU A 194 16.58 -12.03 7.42
CA LEU A 194 15.62 -12.57 6.47
C LEU A 194 15.25 -13.99 6.88
N GLU A 195 13.98 -14.20 7.21
CA GLU A 195 13.45 -15.53 7.54
C GLU A 195 12.36 -15.89 6.55
N LEU A 196 12.59 -16.97 5.82
CA LEU A 196 11.65 -17.58 4.91
C LEU A 196 11.28 -18.94 5.50
N ALA A 197 10.00 -19.21 5.68
CA ALA A 197 9.51 -20.51 6.13
C ALA A 197 8.38 -20.99 5.23
N GLY A 198 8.44 -22.23 4.74
CA GLY A 198 7.41 -22.81 3.88
C GLY A 198 7.23 -22.08 2.53
N VAL A 199 8.22 -21.30 2.09
CA VAL A 199 8.15 -20.51 0.85
C VAL A 199 8.44 -21.40 -0.35
N ARG A 200 7.50 -21.43 -1.30
CA ARG A 200 7.59 -22.24 -2.55
C ARG A 200 7.65 -21.41 -3.83
N THR A 201 7.53 -20.10 -3.70
CA THR A 201 7.55 -19.15 -4.81
C THR A 201 9.00 -18.84 -5.20
N SER A 202 9.28 -18.81 -6.50
CA SER A 202 10.59 -18.36 -7.00
C SER A 202 10.89 -16.93 -6.55
N ILE A 203 12.16 -16.60 -6.33
CA ILE A 203 12.62 -15.26 -5.98
C ILE A 203 13.42 -14.73 -7.17
N SER A 204 12.83 -13.81 -7.94
CA SER A 204 13.43 -13.28 -9.17
C SER A 204 14.51 -12.25 -8.92
N GLN A 205 14.55 -11.69 -7.72
CA GLN A 205 15.62 -10.80 -7.31
C GLN A 205 15.66 -10.78 -5.79
N LEU A 206 16.76 -11.26 -5.22
CA LEU A 206 17.12 -10.96 -3.85
C LEU A 206 18.31 -10.01 -3.89
N ASP A 207 18.15 -8.86 -3.27
CA ASP A 207 19.21 -7.84 -3.17
C ASP A 207 19.45 -7.56 -1.69
N VAL A 208 20.56 -8.06 -1.17
CA VAL A 208 20.97 -7.87 0.23
C VAL A 208 22.41 -7.43 0.26
N SER A 209 22.78 -6.63 1.26
CA SER A 209 24.17 -6.20 1.45
C SER A 209 24.89 -7.03 2.51
N SER A 210 26.15 -6.68 2.77
CA SER A 210 26.94 -7.19 3.88
C SER A 210 26.39 -6.83 5.27
N GLU A 211 25.34 -6.00 5.35
CA GLU A 211 24.59 -5.80 6.61
C GLU A 211 23.77 -7.03 7.03
N LEU A 212 23.53 -7.98 6.12
CA LEU A 212 22.81 -9.22 6.41
C LEU A 212 23.58 -10.05 7.45
N ARG A 213 22.93 -10.34 8.57
CA ARG A 213 23.49 -11.11 9.68
C ARG A 213 22.89 -12.49 9.81
N TYR A 214 21.62 -12.63 9.42
CA TYR A 214 20.88 -13.88 9.54
C TYR A 214 20.01 -14.14 8.32
N PHE A 215 20.13 -15.35 7.77
CA PHE A 215 19.27 -15.84 6.69
C PHE A 215 18.76 -17.24 7.03
N ALA A 216 17.45 -17.39 7.16
CA ALA A 216 16.80 -18.68 7.32
C ALA A 216 15.89 -18.98 6.13
N CYS A 217 15.94 -20.22 5.66
CA CYS A 217 14.99 -20.80 4.73
C CYS A 217 14.59 -22.19 5.25
N ASP A 218 13.59 -22.21 6.12
CA ASP A 218 13.07 -23.43 6.74
C ASP A 218 11.95 -24.01 5.88
N ASP A 219 12.03 -25.30 5.53
CA ASP A 219 11.02 -25.96 4.69
C ASP A 219 10.71 -25.20 3.38
N CYS A 220 11.73 -24.54 2.83
CA CYS A 220 11.64 -23.85 1.54
C CYS A 220 11.75 -24.83 0.39
N ASP A 221 10.98 -24.58 -0.68
CA ASP A 221 11.05 -25.29 -1.95
C ASP A 221 11.10 -24.28 -3.09
N ILE A 222 12.12 -23.40 -3.03
CA ILE A 222 12.31 -22.31 -3.97
C ILE A 222 13.01 -22.87 -5.21
N SER A 223 12.34 -22.78 -6.36
CA SER A 223 12.81 -23.32 -7.66
C SER A 223 13.78 -22.41 -8.42
N SER A 224 13.85 -21.14 -8.05
CA SER A 224 14.80 -20.19 -8.62
C SER A 224 15.05 -19.06 -7.64
N LEU A 225 16.32 -18.80 -7.33
CA LEU A 225 16.78 -17.67 -6.52
C LEU A 225 17.85 -16.93 -7.32
N ILE A 226 17.47 -15.76 -7.84
CA ILE A 226 18.37 -14.91 -8.62
C ILE A 226 18.98 -13.85 -7.71
N VAL A 227 20.30 -13.79 -7.69
CA VAL A 227 21.10 -12.86 -6.89
C VAL A 227 22.18 -12.21 -7.76
N ASP A 228 22.62 -11.02 -7.42
CA ASP A 228 23.82 -10.44 -8.03
C ASP A 228 25.10 -10.83 -7.27
N ASN A 229 26.27 -10.46 -7.83
CA ASN A 229 27.56 -10.79 -7.24
C ASN A 229 27.74 -10.25 -5.81
N THR A 230 27.22 -9.06 -5.53
CA THR A 230 27.28 -8.43 -4.21
C THR A 230 26.45 -9.19 -3.19
N THR A 231 25.22 -9.56 -3.56
CA THR A 231 24.30 -10.36 -2.76
C THR A 231 24.86 -11.76 -2.52
N TYR A 232 25.41 -12.40 -3.56
CA TYR A 232 26.08 -13.70 -3.45
C TYR A 232 27.22 -13.66 -2.43
N ALA A 233 28.10 -12.65 -2.50
CA ALA A 233 29.21 -12.51 -1.57
C ALA A 233 28.73 -12.30 -0.12
N ALA A 234 27.68 -11.50 0.09
CA ALA A 234 27.08 -11.29 1.40
C ALA A 234 26.50 -12.58 2.00
N LEU A 235 25.77 -13.36 1.20
CA LEU A 235 25.22 -14.66 1.63
C LEU A 235 26.32 -15.69 1.90
N ALA A 236 27.33 -15.78 1.03
CA ALA A 236 28.44 -16.71 1.16
C ALA A 236 29.31 -16.45 2.41
N ALA A 237 29.32 -15.20 2.90
CA ALA A 237 30.04 -14.82 4.11
C ALA A 237 29.37 -15.30 5.42
N LEU A 238 28.11 -15.75 5.37
CA LEU A 238 27.40 -16.26 6.54
C LEU A 238 27.95 -17.64 6.95
N ALA A 239 28.18 -17.85 8.25
CA ALA A 239 28.51 -19.16 8.81
C ALA A 239 27.22 -19.98 9.05
N PRO A 240 27.28 -21.33 9.08
CA PRO A 240 26.13 -22.15 9.46
C PRO A 240 25.59 -21.75 10.84
N ALA A 241 24.29 -21.53 10.95
CA ALA A 241 23.61 -21.17 12.17
C ALA A 241 23.15 -22.41 12.94
N SER A 242 23.18 -22.35 14.28
CA SER A 242 22.48 -23.33 15.13
C SER A 242 20.97 -23.01 15.16
N PRO A 243 20.10 -23.94 15.57
CA PRO A 243 18.64 -23.75 15.53
C PRO A 243 18.10 -22.49 16.23
N ASN A 244 18.85 -21.94 17.20
CA ASN A 244 18.47 -20.75 17.98
C ASN A 244 19.44 -19.57 17.77
N ALA A 245 20.28 -19.61 16.74
CA ALA A 245 21.22 -18.53 16.47
C ALA A 245 20.51 -17.34 15.82
N THR A 246 20.94 -16.13 16.19
CA THR A 246 20.51 -14.87 15.56
C THR A 246 21.50 -14.39 14.49
N LYS A 247 22.46 -15.25 14.11
CA LYS A 247 23.52 -14.98 13.14
C LYS A 247 23.83 -16.24 12.35
N GLY A 248 24.23 -16.05 11.09
CA GLY A 248 24.58 -17.12 10.17
C GLY A 248 23.45 -17.48 9.21
N TYR A 249 23.55 -18.64 8.58
CA TYR A 249 22.53 -19.16 7.68
C TYR A 249 21.95 -20.49 8.16
N ARG A 250 20.65 -20.68 7.94
CA ARG A 250 19.95 -21.95 8.19
C ARG A 250 19.08 -22.27 6.97
N VAL A 251 19.58 -23.13 6.10
CA VAL A 251 18.93 -23.46 4.83
C VAL A 251 19.01 -24.96 4.62
N SER A 252 17.85 -25.61 4.45
CA SER A 252 17.77 -27.05 4.17
C SER A 252 18.19 -27.37 2.73
N GLY A 253 17.73 -26.56 1.77
CA GLY A 253 18.10 -26.64 0.36
C GLY A 253 17.41 -25.55 -0.45
N ILE A 254 18.06 -25.12 -1.54
CA ILE A 254 17.45 -24.25 -2.55
C ILE A 254 17.78 -24.90 -3.89
N HIS A 255 16.75 -25.23 -4.66
CA HIS A 255 16.90 -25.96 -5.91
C HIS A 255 16.84 -24.96 -7.07
N GLN A 256 18.00 -24.63 -7.64
CA GLN A 256 18.04 -23.76 -8.81
C GLN A 256 17.68 -24.53 -10.08
N ASP A 257 16.63 -24.12 -10.76
CA ASP A 257 16.35 -24.53 -12.14
C ASP A 257 17.37 -23.90 -13.08
N ALA A 258 18.23 -24.74 -13.66
CA ALA A 258 19.27 -24.32 -14.60
C ALA A 258 18.68 -23.70 -15.88
N SER A 259 17.50 -24.16 -16.32
CA SER A 259 16.83 -23.61 -17.50
C SER A 259 16.26 -22.21 -17.21
N ALA A 260 15.70 -22.01 -16.03
CA ALA A 260 15.25 -20.69 -15.58
C ALA A 260 16.44 -19.71 -15.46
N CYS A 261 17.59 -20.17 -14.98
CA CYS A 261 18.79 -19.34 -14.90
C CYS A 261 19.36 -18.98 -16.27
N ALA A 262 19.38 -19.94 -17.22
CA ALA A 262 19.84 -19.69 -18.58
C ALA A 262 18.96 -18.67 -19.34
N ILE A 263 17.66 -18.62 -19.06
CA ILE A 263 16.73 -17.60 -19.62
C ILE A 263 17.14 -16.18 -19.20
N GLU A 264 17.65 -16.03 -17.98
CA GLU A 264 18.11 -14.74 -17.43
C GLU A 264 19.57 -14.44 -17.81
N HIS A 265 20.13 -15.20 -18.76
CA HIS A 265 21.54 -15.12 -19.15
C HIS A 265 22.49 -15.22 -17.93
N GLY A 266 22.12 -16.05 -16.96
CA GLY A 266 22.91 -16.29 -15.78
C GLY A 266 23.57 -17.67 -15.78
N HIS A 267 24.45 -17.85 -14.81
CA HIS A 267 25.06 -19.14 -14.51
C HIS A 267 24.68 -19.58 -13.09
N VAL A 268 24.52 -20.89 -12.91
CA VAL A 268 24.20 -21.47 -11.60
C VAL A 268 25.49 -21.56 -10.79
N GLN A 269 25.50 -20.96 -9.61
CA GLN A 269 26.62 -21.02 -8.66
C GLN A 269 26.20 -21.68 -7.36
N ILE A 270 27.07 -22.52 -6.81
CA ILE A 270 26.87 -23.18 -5.51
C ILE A 270 27.14 -22.15 -4.42
N LEU A 271 26.13 -21.85 -3.59
CA LEU A 271 26.24 -20.91 -2.48
C LEU A 271 26.69 -21.61 -1.19
N TRP A 272 26.04 -22.73 -0.86
CA TRP A 272 26.40 -23.62 0.26
C TRP A 272 26.31 -25.07 -0.20
N ARG A 273 26.63 -26.04 0.67
CA ARG A 273 26.71 -27.48 0.31
C ARG A 273 25.48 -28.03 -0.42
N THR A 274 24.28 -27.53 -0.12
CA THR A 274 23.00 -28.04 -0.65
C THR A 274 22.18 -26.98 -1.38
N SER A 275 22.74 -25.80 -1.62
CA SER A 275 22.02 -24.66 -2.18
C SER A 275 22.80 -24.04 -3.32
N SER A 276 22.13 -23.87 -4.45
CA SER A 276 22.64 -23.10 -5.58
C SER A 276 21.73 -21.91 -5.88
N VAL A 277 22.31 -20.90 -6.50
CA VAL A 277 21.64 -19.65 -6.88
C VAL A 277 22.00 -19.32 -8.33
N CYS A 278 21.18 -18.51 -8.98
CA CYS A 278 21.46 -17.98 -10.31
C CYS A 278 22.11 -16.60 -10.22
N ILE A 279 23.23 -16.41 -10.92
CA ILE A 279 23.90 -15.11 -11.04
C ILE A 279 23.83 -14.65 -12.50
N PRO A 280 23.09 -13.57 -12.82
CA PRO A 280 23.05 -13.01 -14.16
C PRO A 280 24.40 -12.43 -14.60
N ASP A 281 24.81 -12.68 -15.85
CA ASP A 281 26.02 -12.11 -16.43
C ASP A 281 25.79 -10.62 -16.80
N ARG A 282 25.85 -9.72 -15.82
CA ARG A 282 25.66 -8.27 -16.03
C ARG A 282 26.78 -7.60 -16.84
N SER A 283 27.83 -8.31 -17.26
CA SER A 283 28.99 -7.71 -17.94
C SER A 283 28.69 -7.19 -19.37
N ASN A 284 27.53 -7.52 -19.94
CA ASN A 284 27.20 -7.16 -21.34
C ASN A 284 25.97 -6.28 -21.53
N THR A 285 25.28 -5.87 -20.46
CA THR A 285 24.18 -4.90 -20.60
C THR A 285 24.74 -3.49 -20.50
N VAL A 286 25.18 -2.97 -21.65
CA VAL A 286 25.22 -1.52 -21.89
C VAL A 286 23.94 -0.92 -21.34
N ASP A 287 24.07 0.12 -20.50
CA ASP A 287 22.98 0.92 -19.97
C ASP A 287 22.05 1.42 -21.08
N VAL A 288 21.07 0.60 -21.45
CA VAL A 288 19.83 1.06 -22.08
C VAL A 288 18.77 1.11 -20.98
N TYR A 289 19.11 1.78 -19.88
CA TYR A 289 18.18 2.11 -18.81
C TYR A 289 17.37 3.34 -19.23
N GLY A 290 16.44 3.10 -20.14
CA GLY A 290 15.41 4.03 -20.58
C GLY A 290 14.07 3.34 -20.60
N GLY A 291 13.59 2.96 -19.41
CA GLY A 291 12.21 2.60 -19.07
C GLY A 291 11.36 1.93 -20.15
N SER A 292 11.16 0.62 -20.03
CA SER A 292 9.91 -0.03 -20.40
C SER A 292 9.84 -1.38 -19.72
N TYR A 293 8.88 -1.54 -18.80
CA TYR A 293 8.40 -2.84 -18.39
C TYR A 293 8.01 -3.60 -19.66
N SER A 294 8.80 -4.60 -20.03
CA SER A 294 8.46 -5.53 -21.10
C SER A 294 7.34 -6.42 -20.58
N PHE A 295 6.11 -5.90 -20.66
CA PHE A 295 4.93 -6.73 -20.74
C PHE A 295 5.24 -7.80 -21.78
N ARG A 296 5.33 -9.06 -21.35
CA ARG A 296 5.55 -10.24 -22.19
C ARG A 296 4.34 -10.36 -23.11
N ARG A 297 4.32 -9.54 -24.16
CA ARG A 297 3.27 -9.51 -25.18
C ARG A 297 3.34 -10.84 -25.91
N TYR A 298 2.33 -11.67 -25.70
CA TYR A 298 1.94 -12.70 -26.65
C TYR A 298 1.78 -12.04 -28.03
N PRO A 299 2.59 -12.37 -29.05
CA PRO A 299 2.58 -11.65 -30.32
C PRO A 299 1.43 -12.05 -31.26
N GLN A 300 0.37 -12.71 -30.77
CA GLN A 300 -0.63 -13.32 -31.65
C GLN A 300 -1.91 -12.50 -31.92
N TYR A 301 -2.10 -11.33 -31.30
CA TYR A 301 -3.34 -10.53 -31.48
C TYR A 301 -3.16 -9.11 -32.08
N TYR A 302 -1.94 -8.66 -32.36
CA TYR A 302 -1.71 -7.26 -32.74
C TYR A 302 -1.95 -6.90 -34.22
N VAL A 303 -2.23 -7.86 -35.10
CA VAL A 303 -2.54 -7.53 -36.50
C VAL A 303 -3.98 -7.04 -36.66
N GLY A 304 -4.90 -7.39 -35.76
CA GLY A 304 -6.30 -6.92 -35.80
C GLY A 304 -6.53 -5.55 -35.14
N GLY A 305 -5.85 -5.26 -34.03
CA GLY A 305 -6.09 -4.04 -33.24
C GLY A 305 -5.63 -2.75 -33.93
N GLY A 306 -4.56 -2.81 -34.73
CA GLY A 306 -4.03 -1.65 -35.45
C GLY A 306 -5.01 -1.08 -36.47
N VAL A 307 -5.73 -1.95 -37.19
CA VAL A 307 -6.71 -1.53 -38.21
C VAL A 307 -7.90 -0.84 -37.54
N ILE A 308 -8.40 -1.38 -36.44
CA ILE A 308 -9.53 -0.80 -35.71
C ILE A 308 -9.15 0.56 -35.11
N LEU A 309 -7.97 0.66 -34.48
CA LEU A 309 -7.50 1.94 -33.92
C LEU A 309 -7.30 2.99 -35.02
N PHE A 310 -6.76 2.59 -36.17
CA PHE A 310 -6.57 3.50 -37.31
C PHE A 310 -7.91 3.95 -37.91
N CYS A 311 -8.90 3.06 -38.02
CA CYS A 311 -10.25 3.42 -38.45
C CYS A 311 -10.94 4.38 -37.47
N VAL A 312 -10.82 4.17 -36.17
CA VAL A 312 -11.39 5.05 -35.13
C VAL A 312 -10.70 6.42 -35.15
N LEU A 313 -9.37 6.46 -35.23
CA LEU A 313 -8.61 7.71 -35.35
C LEU A 313 -8.95 8.46 -36.65
N PHE A 314 -9.09 7.74 -37.77
CA PHE A 314 -9.46 8.35 -39.04
C PHE A 314 -10.87 8.94 -38.99
N PHE A 315 -11.84 8.22 -38.42
CA PHE A 315 -13.20 8.74 -38.21
C PHE A 315 -13.23 9.93 -37.25
N ALA A 316 -12.51 9.87 -36.13
CA ALA A 316 -12.39 10.98 -35.19
C ALA A 316 -11.76 12.23 -35.85
N ILE A 317 -10.70 12.04 -36.65
CA ILE A 317 -10.07 13.13 -37.40
C ILE A 317 -11.03 13.68 -38.47
N CYS A 318 -11.80 12.84 -39.16
CA CYS A 318 -12.81 13.28 -40.13
C CYS A 318 -13.93 14.10 -39.45
N ILE A 319 -14.41 13.68 -38.27
CA ILE A 319 -15.41 14.41 -37.48
C ILE A 319 -14.84 15.74 -36.97
N ILE A 320 -13.63 15.74 -36.42
CA ILE A 320 -12.95 16.95 -35.92
C ILE A 320 -12.65 17.92 -37.08
N ARG A 321 -12.23 17.43 -38.26
CA ARG A 321 -11.98 18.30 -39.42
C ARG A 321 -13.25 18.83 -40.06
N ARG A 322 -14.38 18.11 -39.97
CA ARG A 322 -15.70 18.64 -40.34
C ARG A 322 -16.20 19.69 -39.35
N GLY A 323 -15.96 19.51 -38.04
CA GLY A 323 -16.32 20.49 -37.01
C GLY A 323 -15.44 21.75 -36.99
N ARG A 324 -14.14 21.63 -37.28
CA ARG A 324 -13.18 22.75 -37.27
C ARG A 324 -13.34 23.74 -38.45
N ARG A 325 -14.15 23.43 -39.46
CA ARG A 325 -14.54 24.43 -40.49
C ARG A 325 -15.67 25.36 -40.03
N ALA A 326 -16.35 25.06 -38.92
CA ALA A 326 -17.46 25.86 -38.39
C ALA A 326 -17.11 26.69 -37.14
N VAL A 327 -15.99 26.43 -36.47
CA VAL A 327 -15.62 27.10 -35.21
C VAL A 327 -14.16 27.54 -35.28
N LYS A 328 -13.90 28.60 -36.04
CA LYS A 328 -12.66 29.38 -35.92
C LYS A 328 -13.02 30.81 -35.54
N SER A 329 -13.49 30.97 -34.31
CA SER A 329 -13.68 32.27 -33.67
C SER A 329 -13.33 32.16 -32.18
N ARG A 330 -12.17 32.74 -31.84
CA ARG A 330 -11.78 33.37 -30.57
C ARG A 330 -12.00 32.59 -29.27
N ARG A 331 -10.91 32.00 -28.75
CA ARG A 331 -10.44 32.06 -27.34
C ARG A 331 -9.42 30.95 -27.10
N SER A 332 -8.15 31.28 -27.23
CA SER A 332 -7.02 30.50 -26.72
C SER A 332 -5.80 31.41 -26.75
N ALA A 333 -5.84 32.50 -25.98
CA ALA A 333 -4.74 33.46 -25.86
C ALA A 333 -4.53 34.01 -24.44
N ASP A 334 -5.43 33.74 -23.48
CA ASP A 334 -5.34 34.35 -22.13
C ASP A 334 -4.70 33.45 -21.05
N ASP A 335 -4.72 32.11 -21.20
CA ASP A 335 -4.21 31.22 -20.13
C ASP A 335 -2.67 31.07 -20.15
N ASP A 336 -2.02 31.30 -21.29
CA ASP A 336 -0.54 31.30 -21.39
C ASP A 336 0.10 32.57 -20.79
N TYR A 337 -0.67 33.63 -20.57
CA TYR A 337 -0.12 34.89 -20.05
C TYR A 337 0.18 34.84 -18.55
N LEU A 338 -0.58 34.05 -17.77
CA LEU A 338 -0.41 33.94 -16.32
C LEU A 338 0.77 33.06 -15.91
N ALA A 339 1.11 32.03 -16.69
CA ALA A 339 2.25 31.16 -16.39
C ALA A 339 3.62 31.82 -16.68
N LEU A 340 3.64 32.87 -17.51
CA LEU A 340 4.86 33.58 -17.92
C LEU A 340 5.17 34.84 -17.09
N THR A 341 4.24 35.32 -16.26
CA THR A 341 4.42 36.57 -15.47
C THR A 341 4.80 36.36 -14.01
N LEU A 342 4.71 35.14 -13.48
CA LEU A 342 5.00 34.87 -12.07
C LEU A 342 6.50 34.62 -11.87
N GLY A 343 7.14 35.45 -11.04
CA GLY A 343 8.54 35.28 -10.67
C GLY A 343 8.74 34.08 -9.74
N SER A 344 9.97 33.53 -9.67
CA SER A 344 10.28 32.38 -8.80
C SER A 344 9.94 32.61 -7.32
N SER A 345 10.06 33.85 -6.83
CA SER A 345 9.69 34.22 -5.45
C SER A 345 8.17 34.23 -5.20
N GLU A 346 7.37 34.43 -6.24
CA GLU A 346 5.91 34.38 -6.16
C GLU A 346 5.42 32.93 -6.19
N LEU A 347 6.10 32.04 -6.92
CA LEU A 347 5.85 30.60 -6.88
C LEU A 347 6.06 30.01 -5.48
N ASP A 348 7.14 30.39 -4.79
CA ASP A 348 7.40 29.92 -3.42
C ASP A 348 6.31 30.39 -2.44
N THR A 349 5.78 31.60 -2.65
CA THR A 349 4.68 32.14 -1.83
C THR A 349 3.36 31.41 -2.10
N LEU A 350 3.09 31.05 -3.36
CA LEU A 350 1.93 30.24 -3.73
C LEU A 350 2.03 28.81 -3.19
N GLN A 351 3.24 28.25 -3.11
CA GLN A 351 3.46 26.91 -2.55
C GLN A 351 3.15 26.86 -1.04
N MET A 352 3.35 27.96 -0.30
CA MET A 352 2.93 28.07 1.11
C MET A 352 1.41 28.17 1.28
N LEU A 353 0.69 28.64 0.27
CA LEU A 353 -0.77 28.76 0.27
C LEU A 353 -1.46 27.50 -0.31
N GLN A 354 -0.68 26.55 -0.81
CA GLN A 354 -1.20 25.31 -1.36
C GLN A 354 -1.53 24.35 -0.23
N ILE A 355 -2.82 24.08 -0.09
CA ILE A 355 -3.31 23.09 0.88
C ILE A 355 -3.28 21.72 0.21
N ASP A 356 -2.70 20.74 0.91
CA ASP A 356 -2.71 19.35 0.46
C ASP A 356 -4.16 18.83 0.47
N ALA A 357 -4.62 18.30 -0.67
CA ALA A 357 -6.00 17.85 -0.84
C ALA A 357 -6.33 16.70 0.13
N ASP A 358 -5.34 15.86 0.44
CA ASP A 358 -5.50 14.70 1.32
C ASP A 358 -5.60 15.09 2.81
N ALA A 359 -5.19 16.31 3.17
CA ALA A 359 -5.31 16.85 4.52
C ALA A 359 -6.70 17.43 4.82
N ILE A 360 -7.61 17.45 3.83
CA ILE A 360 -8.96 18.00 3.94
C ILE A 360 -9.98 16.85 4.00
N VAL A 361 -10.75 16.76 5.08
CA VAL A 361 -11.85 15.81 5.21
C VAL A 361 -13.19 16.53 5.00
N LEU A 362 -13.98 16.12 4.01
CA LEU A 362 -15.33 16.66 3.80
C LEU A 362 -16.31 16.07 4.82
N CYS A 363 -17.09 16.93 5.48
CA CYS A 363 -18.11 16.52 6.43
C CYS A 363 -19.50 16.62 5.79
N GLY A 364 -20.09 15.48 5.44
CA GLY A 364 -21.46 15.37 4.94
C GLY A 364 -21.58 15.09 3.45
N THR A 365 -22.76 14.62 3.04
CA THR A 365 -23.05 14.20 1.65
C THR A 365 -23.69 15.28 0.78
N LYS A 366 -24.00 16.45 1.37
CA LYS A 366 -24.62 17.59 0.68
C LYS A 366 -23.87 18.89 1.01
N PRO A 367 -23.74 19.83 0.06
CA PRO A 367 -23.13 21.12 0.34
C PRO A 367 -23.98 21.91 1.34
N LEU A 368 -23.32 22.71 2.18
CA LEU A 368 -23.96 23.70 3.06
C LEU A 368 -24.76 24.72 2.26
N ALA A 369 -24.24 25.12 1.09
CA ALA A 369 -24.92 26.00 0.15
C ALA A 369 -24.46 25.71 -1.28
N SER A 370 -25.36 25.80 -2.25
CA SER A 370 -25.05 25.69 -3.68
C SER A 370 -25.47 26.97 -4.40
N GLY A 371 -24.55 27.57 -5.15
CA GLY A 371 -24.79 28.80 -5.92
C GLY A 371 -24.40 28.66 -7.40
N ALA A 372 -24.61 29.73 -8.15
CA ALA A 372 -24.28 29.83 -9.57
C ALA A 372 -22.77 29.66 -9.86
N TYR A 373 -21.92 29.95 -8.88
CA TYR A 373 -20.46 29.97 -9.04
C TYR A 373 -19.73 28.84 -8.29
N GLY A 374 -20.45 27.98 -7.57
CA GLY A 374 -19.81 26.96 -6.77
C GLY A 374 -20.69 26.40 -5.66
N ASP A 375 -20.14 25.42 -4.96
CA ASP A 375 -20.75 24.78 -3.80
C ASP A 375 -19.87 25.02 -2.58
N VAL A 376 -20.48 25.29 -1.43
CA VAL A 376 -19.80 25.46 -0.14
C VAL A 376 -20.05 24.22 0.70
N TRP A 377 -18.99 23.59 1.17
CA TRP A 377 -19.01 22.37 1.96
C TRP A 377 -18.45 22.64 3.35
N ARG A 378 -18.87 21.85 4.33
CA ARG A 378 -18.20 21.79 5.63
C ARG A 378 -17.05 20.80 5.52
N GLY A 379 -15.90 21.11 6.10
CA GLY A 379 -14.81 20.14 6.22
C GLY A 379 -13.97 20.36 7.46
N ILE A 380 -12.99 19.48 7.66
CA ILE A 380 -11.99 19.57 8.72
C ILE A 380 -10.62 19.70 8.05
N TYR A 381 -9.84 20.69 8.48
CA TYR A 381 -8.45 20.88 8.10
C TYR A 381 -7.65 21.16 9.38
N ALA A 382 -6.57 20.42 9.60
CA ALA A 382 -5.72 20.54 10.79
C ALA A 382 -6.52 20.59 12.12
N HIS A 383 -7.49 19.67 12.27
CA HIS A 383 -8.40 19.59 13.43
C HIS A 383 -9.31 20.80 13.67
N THR A 384 -9.40 21.72 12.71
CA THR A 384 -10.34 22.84 12.74
C THR A 384 -11.45 22.68 11.71
N THR A 385 -12.67 23.05 12.10
CA THR A 385 -13.81 23.06 11.17
C THR A 385 -13.67 24.25 10.22
N VAL A 386 -13.69 23.98 8.93
CA VAL A 386 -13.52 24.97 7.86
C VAL A 386 -14.67 24.91 6.86
N ALA A 387 -14.86 25.99 6.10
CA ALA A 387 -15.77 26.03 4.96
C ALA A 387 -14.97 25.91 3.66
N LEU A 388 -15.30 24.91 2.85
CA LEU A 388 -14.59 24.59 1.60
C LEU A 388 -15.46 25.02 0.41
N LYS A 389 -14.98 25.96 -0.40
CA LYS A 389 -15.70 26.42 -1.60
C LYS A 389 -15.16 25.71 -2.85
N ARG A 390 -15.97 24.84 -3.44
CA ARG A 390 -15.68 24.20 -4.74
C ARG A 390 -16.26 25.04 -5.87
N VAL A 391 -15.41 25.55 -6.75
CA VAL A 391 -15.84 26.37 -7.90
C VAL A 391 -16.41 25.45 -9.00
N LYS A 392 -17.59 25.77 -9.54
CA LYS A 392 -18.18 25.04 -10.67
C LYS A 392 -17.48 25.45 -11.97
N THR A 393 -16.99 24.47 -12.73
CA THR A 393 -16.50 24.71 -14.10
C THR A 393 -17.69 25.03 -15.01
N ARG A 394 -17.64 26.17 -15.74
CA ARG A 394 -18.67 26.53 -16.71
C ARG A 394 -18.60 25.59 -17.92
N HIS A 395 -19.45 24.55 -17.94
CA HIS A 395 -19.82 23.93 -19.20
C HIS A 395 -20.75 24.89 -19.95
N VAL A 396 -20.21 25.59 -20.94
CA VAL A 396 -21.02 26.36 -21.89
C VAL A 396 -21.68 25.34 -22.82
N SER A 397 -22.91 24.94 -22.52
CA SER A 397 -23.78 24.22 -23.45
C SER A 397 -24.21 25.20 -24.54
N VAL A 398 -23.69 25.00 -25.75
CA VAL A 398 -24.16 25.71 -26.96
C VAL A 398 -25.45 25.04 -27.42
N GLY A 399 -26.55 25.79 -27.38
CA GLY A 399 -27.85 25.39 -27.96
C GLY A 399 -27.93 25.68 -29.46
#